data_AF-A0A7J0C7P0-F1
#
_entry.id   AF-A0A7J0C7P0-F1
#
_cell.length_a   1.000
_cell.length_b   1.000
_cell.length_c   1.000
_cell.angle_alpha   90.00
_cell.angle_beta   90.00
_cell.angle_gamma   90.00
#
_symmetry.space_group_name_H-M   'P 1'
#
loop_
_entity.id
_entity.type
_entity.pdbx_description
1 polymer ?
#
loop_
_entity_poly.entity_id
_entity_poly.type
_entity_poly.pdbx_seq_one_letter_code
_entity_poly.pdbx_strand_id
1 'polypeptide(L)'
;MTSSATPSSAMTAARPVLAEVVRSGFVEGLHRGSLVVLAADGSVEYALGDPAAPVFPRSSNKPMQAAAILRAGLDLGGERLALTAASHSGRASTSIWYARCSPSTD
;
A
#
# COMPACT_ATOMS: atom_id res chain seq x y z
N MET A 1 -16.34 -35.21 -18.99
CA MET A 1 -15.80 -34.00 -19.65
C MET A 1 -15.41 -33.04 -18.55
N THR A 2 -14.18 -33.13 -18.07
CA THR A 2 -13.69 -32.30 -16.95
C THR A 2 -12.54 -31.50 -17.54
N SER A 3 -12.82 -30.25 -17.93
CA SER A 3 -11.82 -29.36 -18.49
C SER A 3 -10.77 -29.05 -17.43
N SER A 4 -9.54 -29.49 -17.69
CA SER A 4 -8.34 -28.97 -17.07
C SER A 4 -8.16 -27.53 -17.52
N ALA A 5 -8.29 -26.58 -16.59
CA ALA A 5 -7.85 -25.22 -16.82
C ALA A 5 -6.32 -25.25 -16.96
N THR A 6 -5.83 -24.99 -18.17
CA THR A 6 -4.41 -24.74 -18.41
C THR A 6 -4.00 -23.54 -17.57
N PRO A 7 -2.95 -23.60 -16.72
CA PRO A 7 -2.41 -22.38 -16.15
C PRO A 7 -1.90 -21.56 -17.32
N SER A 8 -2.57 -20.45 -17.60
CA SER A 8 -2.07 -19.45 -18.54
C SER A 8 -0.72 -19.04 -17.99
N SER A 9 0.36 -19.44 -18.68
CA SER A 9 1.70 -18.96 -18.45
C SER A 9 1.72 -17.51 -18.94
N ALA A 10 1.07 -16.64 -18.16
CA ALA A 10 1.32 -15.21 -18.25
C ALA A 10 2.78 -15.07 -17.85
N MET A 11 3.65 -14.91 -18.85
CA MET A 11 4.92 -14.21 -18.70
C MET A 11 4.69 -13.12 -17.64
N THR A 12 5.35 -13.24 -16.49
CA THR A 12 5.16 -12.30 -15.37
C THR A 12 5.43 -10.90 -15.88
N ALA A 13 4.38 -10.20 -16.31
CA ALA A 13 4.48 -8.80 -16.65
C ALA A 13 5.02 -8.13 -15.40
N ALA A 14 6.19 -7.52 -15.52
CA ALA A 14 6.83 -6.87 -14.38
C ALA A 14 5.83 -5.87 -13.79
N ARG A 15 5.62 -5.92 -12.46
CA ARG A 15 4.71 -4.99 -11.77
C ARG A 15 4.99 -3.55 -12.22
N PRO A 16 3.95 -2.71 -12.43
CA PRO A 16 4.14 -1.36 -12.92
C PRO A 16 5.03 -0.55 -11.97
N VAL A 17 5.76 0.43 -12.54
CA VAL A 17 6.49 1.42 -11.74
C VAL A 17 5.47 2.35 -11.12
N LEU A 18 5.44 2.40 -9.78
CA LEU A 18 4.55 3.27 -9.01
C LEU A 18 5.25 4.55 -8.53
N ALA A 19 6.57 4.49 -8.34
CA ALA A 19 7.35 5.66 -7.92
C ALA A 19 8.79 5.58 -8.41
N GLU A 20 9.37 6.75 -8.68
CA GLU A 20 10.77 6.92 -9.06
C GLU A 20 11.53 7.68 -7.97
N VAL A 21 12.78 7.28 -7.73
CA VAL A 21 13.72 8.04 -6.91
C VAL A 21 14.60 8.83 -7.85
N VAL A 22 14.46 10.17 -7.80
CA VAL A 22 15.21 11.08 -8.65
C VAL A 22 16.20 11.88 -7.80
N ARG A 23 17.49 11.88 -8.18
CA ARG A 23 18.55 12.68 -7.57
C ARG A 23 19.25 13.49 -8.65
N SER A 24 19.34 14.81 -8.46
CA SER A 24 20.00 15.71 -9.40
C SER A 24 19.50 15.58 -10.86
N GLY A 25 18.21 15.27 -11.04
CA GLY A 25 17.61 15.06 -12.35
C GLY A 25 17.76 13.65 -12.95
N PHE A 26 18.42 12.72 -12.26
CA PHE A 26 18.60 11.33 -12.70
C PHE A 26 17.72 10.37 -11.92
N VAL A 27 17.07 9.45 -12.63
CA VAL A 27 16.33 8.35 -12.01
C VAL A 27 17.33 7.31 -11.50
N GLU A 28 17.50 7.24 -10.19
CA GLU A 28 18.38 6.28 -9.53
C GLU A 28 17.66 5.00 -9.11
N GLY A 29 16.32 5.02 -9.02
CA GLY A 29 15.56 3.86 -8.55
C GLY A 29 14.10 3.84 -9.01
N LEU A 30 13.59 2.64 -9.24
CA LEU A 30 12.21 2.38 -9.64
C LEU A 30 11.53 1.46 -8.60
N HIS A 31 10.43 1.93 -8.02
CA HIS A 31 9.61 1.16 -7.11
C HIS A 31 8.44 0.55 -7.88
N ARG A 32 8.44 -0.78 -8.01
CA ARG A 32 7.39 -1.53 -8.70
C ARG A 32 6.44 -2.18 -7.72
N GLY A 33 5.15 -2.15 -8.00
CA GLY A 33 4.15 -2.67 -7.08
C GLY A 33 2.74 -2.71 -7.66
N SER A 34 1.78 -2.90 -6.76
CA SER A 34 0.36 -2.76 -7.04
C SER A 34 -0.20 -1.59 -6.23
N LEU A 35 -1.17 -0.86 -6.78
CA LEU A 35 -1.80 0.29 -6.15
C LEU A 35 -3.31 0.19 -6.32
N VAL A 36 -4.06 0.56 -5.28
CA VAL A 36 -5.51 0.68 -5.31
C VAL A 36 -5.92 1.95 -4.57
N VAL A 37 -6.84 2.71 -5.15
CA VAL A 37 -7.51 3.86 -4.54
C VAL A 37 -8.96 3.47 -4.34
N LEU A 38 -9.44 3.64 -3.11
CA LEU A 38 -10.82 3.35 -2.74
C LEU A 38 -11.58 4.65 -2.51
N ALA A 39 -12.82 4.72 -3.01
CA ALA A 39 -13.80 5.73 -2.65
C ALA A 39 -14.20 5.61 -1.18
N ALA A 40 -14.89 6.62 -0.66
CA ALA A 40 -15.40 6.63 0.71
C ALA A 40 -16.38 5.48 1.01
N ASP A 41 -17.08 4.96 -0.02
CA ASP A 41 -17.98 3.81 0.10
C ASP A 41 -17.25 2.45 -0.02
N GLY A 42 -15.94 2.47 -0.23
CA GLY A 42 -15.10 1.28 -0.39
C GLY A 42 -15.03 0.72 -1.81
N SER A 43 -15.71 1.33 -2.79
CA SER A 43 -15.56 0.97 -4.19
C SER A 43 -14.16 1.35 -4.72
N VAL A 44 -13.67 0.65 -5.74
CA VAL A 44 -12.37 0.94 -6.36
C VAL A 44 -12.51 2.09 -7.35
N GLU A 45 -11.89 3.23 -7.07
CA GLU A 45 -11.82 4.36 -8.01
C GLU A 45 -10.72 4.16 -9.04
N TYR A 46 -9.59 3.56 -8.63
CA TYR A 46 -8.42 3.40 -9.47
C TYR A 46 -7.55 2.23 -9.01
N ALA A 47 -6.96 1.49 -9.96
CA ALA A 47 -6.04 0.40 -9.66
C ALA A 47 -4.91 0.30 -10.70
N LEU A 48 -3.71 -0.06 -10.24
CA LEU A 48 -2.55 -0.40 -11.06
C LEU A 48 -1.94 -1.73 -10.60
N GLY A 49 -1.55 -2.58 -11.55
CA GLY A 49 -0.98 -3.89 -11.27
C GLY A 49 -2.04 -4.88 -10.79
N ASP A 50 -1.70 -5.72 -9.82
CA ASP A 50 -2.61 -6.69 -9.20
C ASP A 50 -2.71 -6.43 -7.68
N PRO A 51 -3.68 -5.61 -7.24
CA PRO A 51 -3.89 -5.32 -5.81
C PRO A 51 -4.38 -6.52 -5.00
N ALA A 52 -4.90 -7.57 -5.65
CA ALA A 52 -5.40 -8.78 -4.99
C ALA A 52 -4.28 -9.81 -4.74
N ALA A 53 -3.12 -9.65 -5.38
CA ALA A 53 -1.95 -10.48 -5.14
C ALA A 53 -1.57 -10.50 -3.64
N PRO A 54 -1.34 -11.68 -3.05
CA PRO A 54 -0.89 -11.78 -1.67
C PRO A 54 0.41 -11.02 -1.42
N VAL A 55 0.45 -10.27 -0.32
CA VAL A 55 1.65 -9.58 0.17
C VAL A 55 1.80 -9.78 1.67
N PHE A 56 3.02 -9.75 2.18
CA PHE A 56 3.23 -9.59 3.61
C PHE A 56 2.99 -8.11 3.98
N PRO A 57 1.96 -7.79 4.79
CA PRO A 57 1.63 -6.40 5.12
C PRO A 57 2.72 -5.74 5.99
N ARG A 58 3.58 -6.54 6.63
CA ARG A 58 4.62 -6.08 7.56
C ARG A 58 4.05 -5.03 8.54
N SER A 59 4.74 -3.93 8.69
CA SER A 59 4.37 -2.83 9.59
C SER A 59 3.04 -2.14 9.23
N SER A 60 2.56 -2.28 7.99
CA SER A 60 1.28 -1.71 7.56
C SER A 60 0.07 -2.34 8.26
N ASN A 61 0.25 -3.44 9.00
CA ASN A 61 -0.83 -4.09 9.76
C ASN A 61 -1.10 -3.45 11.13
N LYS A 62 -0.34 -2.44 11.55
CA LYS A 62 -0.51 -1.80 12.87
C LYS A 62 -1.90 -1.21 13.15
N PRO A 63 -2.60 -0.58 12.19
CA PRO A 63 -3.98 -0.16 12.42
C PRO A 63 -4.90 -1.32 12.81
N MET A 64 -4.72 -2.51 12.22
CA MET A 64 -5.48 -3.70 12.59
C MET A 64 -5.12 -4.20 13.99
N GLN A 65 -3.83 -4.11 14.37
CA GLN A 65 -3.38 -4.42 15.73
C GLN A 65 -3.97 -3.44 16.75
N ALA A 66 -3.99 -2.14 16.46
CA ALA A 66 -4.60 -1.12 17.30
C ALA A 66 -6.11 -1.33 17.47
N ALA A 67 -6.81 -1.65 16.38
CA ALA A 67 -8.24 -1.98 16.42
C ALA A 67 -8.52 -3.22 17.29
N ALA A 68 -7.68 -4.25 17.23
CA ALA A 68 -7.80 -5.43 18.08
C ALA A 68 -7.61 -5.10 19.57
N ILE A 69 -6.65 -4.22 19.89
CA ILE A 69 -6.39 -3.75 21.26
C ILE A 69 -7.59 -2.98 21.83
N LEU A 70 -8.19 -2.08 21.04
CA LEU A 70 -9.41 -1.37 21.45
C LEU A 70 -10.56 -2.36 21.72
N ARG A 71 -10.75 -3.35 20.84
CA ARG A 71 -11.77 -4.40 21.03
C ARG A 71 -11.50 -5.29 22.24
N ALA A 72 -10.24 -5.44 22.65
CA ALA A 72 -9.84 -6.15 23.87
C ALA A 72 -10.09 -5.33 25.15
N GLY A 73 -10.62 -4.10 25.04
CA GLY A 73 -11.06 -3.28 26.18
C GLY A 73 -10.04 -2.24 26.64
N LEU A 74 -8.94 -2.03 25.90
CA LEU A 74 -8.05 -0.92 26.21
C LEU A 74 -8.66 0.40 25.72
N ASP A 75 -8.96 1.30 26.66
CA ASP A 75 -9.52 2.61 26.36
C ASP A 75 -8.42 3.62 26.01
N LEU A 76 -8.11 3.75 24.72
CA LEU A 76 -7.18 4.75 24.19
C LEU A 76 -7.86 5.62 23.14
N GLY A 77 -7.77 6.94 23.32
CA GLY A 77 -8.18 7.94 22.34
C GLY A 77 -7.03 8.83 21.89
N GLY A 78 -7.31 9.69 20.90
CA GLY A 78 -6.43 10.76 20.45
C GLY A 78 -5.01 10.30 20.11
N GLU A 79 -4.02 11.02 20.64
CA GLU A 79 -2.60 10.79 20.36
C GLU A 79 -2.12 9.38 20.76
N ARG A 80 -2.67 8.82 21.84
CA ARG A 80 -2.27 7.49 22.32
C ARG A 80 -2.67 6.41 21.33
N LEU A 81 -3.88 6.49 20.78
CA LEU A 81 -4.33 5.58 19.73
C LEU A 81 -3.53 5.76 18.44
N ALA A 82 -3.22 7.00 18.07
CA ALA A 82 -2.37 7.29 16.91
C ALA A 82 -0.98 6.66 17.04
N LEU A 83 -0.36 6.75 18.23
CA LEU A 83 0.92 6.11 18.53
C LEU A 83 0.84 4.57 18.47
N THR A 84 -0.23 3.96 18.97
CA THR A 84 -0.43 2.50 18.88
C THR A 84 -0.53 2.03 17.42
N ALA A 85 -1.12 2.84 16.52
CA ALA A 85 -1.22 2.54 15.11
C ALA A 85 0.04 2.90 14.28
N ALA A 86 1.00 3.62 14.87
CA ALA A 86 2.12 4.20 14.14
C ALA A 86 3.31 3.24 13.95
N SER A 87 3.93 3.28 12.77
CA SER A 87 5.16 2.51 12.47
C SER A 87 6.44 3.17 12.98
N HIS A 88 6.41 4.48 13.24
CA HIS A 88 7.51 5.24 13.82
C HIS A 88 7.04 5.98 15.06
N SER A 89 7.94 6.17 16.02
CA SER A 89 7.71 7.03 17.18
C SER A 89 7.34 8.43 16.69
N GLY A 90 6.21 8.98 17.13
CA GLY A 90 5.71 10.28 16.70
C GLY A 90 6.79 11.37 16.88
N ARG A 91 7.50 11.71 15.81
CA ARG A 91 8.36 12.90 15.74
C ARG A 91 7.53 14.00 15.13
N ALA A 92 7.68 15.23 15.63
CA ALA A 92 6.99 16.44 15.17
C ALA A 92 7.20 16.81 13.68
N SER A 93 7.89 15.95 12.92
CA SER A 93 8.21 16.12 11.50
C SER A 93 7.96 14.80 10.80
N THR A 94 6.71 14.35 10.76
CA THR A 94 6.33 13.31 9.80
C THR A 94 6.24 13.99 8.45
N SER A 95 7.34 13.92 7.69
CA SER A 95 7.33 14.20 6.26
C SER A 95 6.40 13.18 5.61
N ILE A 96 5.20 13.62 5.23
CA ILE A 96 4.36 12.90 4.28
C ILE A 96 5.19 12.78 3.00
N TRP A 97 5.54 11.55 2.63
CA TRP A 97 6.14 11.26 1.34
C TRP A 97 5.11 11.56 0.26
N TYR A 98 5.24 12.72 -0.39
CA TYR A 98 4.59 12.95 -1.68
C TYR A 98 5.32 12.10 -2.73
N ALA A 99 4.83 10.89 -2.98
CA ALA A 99 5.16 10.20 -4.21
C ALA A 99 4.46 10.95 -5.34
N ARG A 100 5.23 11.64 -6.19
CA ARG A 100 4.72 12.15 -7.47
C ARG A 100 4.37 10.92 -8.29
N CYS A 101 3.08 10.57 -8.35
CA CYS A 101 2.61 9.56 -9.29
C CYS A 101 2.87 10.10 -10.69
N SER A 102 3.62 9.36 -11.51
CA SER A 102 3.72 9.69 -12.93
C SER A 102 2.31 9.72 -13.51
N PRO A 103 1.92 10.80 -14.22
CA PRO A 103 0.67 10.78 -14.95
C PRO A 103 0.73 9.62 -15.95
N SER A 104 -0.31 8.81 -16.00
CA SER A 104 -0.47 7.81 -17.05
C SER A 104 -0.47 8.54 -18.39
N THR A 105 0.51 8.25 -19.24
CA THR A 105 0.35 8.48 -20.67
C THR A 105 -0.61 7.40 -21.17
N ASP A 106 -1.68 7.81 -21.84
CA ASP A 106 -2.43 6.94 -22.76
C ASP A 106 -1.48 6.18 -23.72
#